data_AF-A0A0F4GSP9-F1
#
_entry.id   AF-A0A0F4GSP9-F1
#
_cell.length_a   1.000
_cell.length_b   1.000
_cell.length_c   1.000
_cell.angle_alpha   90.00
_cell.angle_beta   90.00
_cell.angle_gamma   90.00
#
_symmetry.space_group_name_H-M   'P 1'
#
loop_
_entity.id
_entity.type
_entity.pdbx_description
1 polymer ?
#
loop_
_entity_poly.entity_id
_entity_poly.type
_entity_poly.pdbx_seq_one_letter_code
_entity_poly.pdbx_strand_id
1 'polypeptide(L)'
;MPLQRTQPVLASFPCEHLTIAAGVAIFHLATDRVVLCYHTRDKYYFLPKGRRNANEDTGQAAEREGFEESGYRNRLLPLPLIHRQPDGDQGHEDFVTEPLWTQLLPVSCRTQYLLHWYIAETVPKSVEEEYGRMYRDKEDLKPYKPPTPFPKGQTIKARVEEDLEVINGDGSRQIYEPVRHVGTGVDEEEAFYESSLVPVEEARRRLGKSSAMDIIEKAIEYIQYRKQMELGTADPPTRDANPGYWE
;
A
#
# COMPACT_ATOMS: atom_id res chain seq x y z
N MET A 1 15.48 7.80 12.22
CA MET A 1 16.46 6.82 12.77
C MET A 1 17.38 6.42 11.62
N PRO A 2 18.71 6.31 11.76
CA PRO A 2 19.50 5.62 10.74
C PRO A 2 18.94 4.21 10.57
N LEU A 3 18.79 3.72 9.33
CA LEU A 3 18.38 2.35 9.02
C LEU A 3 19.15 1.41 9.95
N GLN A 4 18.46 0.86 10.96
CA GLN A 4 19.07 -0.08 11.87
C GLN A 4 19.56 -1.23 11.00
N ARG A 5 20.89 -1.46 10.96
CA ARG A 5 21.44 -2.62 10.25
C ARG A 5 20.86 -3.86 10.92
N THR A 6 19.77 -4.38 10.37
CA THR A 6 19.18 -5.63 10.82
C THR A 6 20.15 -6.73 10.43
N GLN A 7 20.71 -7.41 11.42
CA GLN A 7 21.49 -8.61 11.14
C GLN A 7 20.55 -9.65 10.53
N PRO A 8 20.97 -10.37 9.48
CA PRO A 8 20.20 -11.50 8.97
C PRO A 8 19.90 -12.49 10.09
N VAL A 9 18.68 -13.03 10.11
CA VAL A 9 18.25 -14.04 11.08
C VAL A 9 18.07 -15.36 10.36
N LEU A 10 18.69 -16.43 10.89
CA LEU A 10 18.43 -17.79 10.46
C LEU A 10 17.32 -18.39 11.34
N ALA A 11 16.18 -18.69 10.74
CA ALA A 11 15.06 -19.39 11.39
C ALA A 11 14.31 -20.24 10.37
N SER A 12 13.83 -21.40 10.82
CA SER A 12 13.10 -22.35 9.98
C SER A 12 11.76 -22.68 10.63
N PHE A 13 10.69 -22.60 9.84
CA PHE A 13 9.33 -22.88 10.28
C PHE A 13 8.69 -23.87 9.31
N PRO A 14 8.01 -24.93 9.78
CA PRO A 14 7.04 -25.64 8.96
C PRO A 14 5.96 -24.66 8.46
N CYS A 15 5.47 -24.82 7.24
CA CYS A 15 4.52 -23.88 6.65
C CYS A 15 3.18 -23.82 7.43
N GLU A 16 2.79 -24.88 8.12
CA GLU A 16 1.66 -24.91 9.05
C GLU A 16 1.85 -24.02 10.30
N HIS A 17 3.07 -23.52 10.50
CA HIS A 17 3.46 -22.62 11.59
C HIS A 17 3.89 -21.23 11.08
N LEU A 18 3.78 -20.97 9.77
CA LEU A 18 4.10 -19.70 9.16
C LEU A 18 2.87 -19.14 8.43
N THR A 19 2.42 -17.96 8.85
CA THR A 19 1.40 -17.21 8.11
C THR A 19 2.05 -16.10 7.30
N ILE A 20 1.76 -16.08 6.01
CA ILE A 20 2.18 -15.00 5.10
C ILE A 20 1.04 -13.99 5.01
N ALA A 21 1.40 -12.73 5.19
CA ALA A 21 0.46 -11.64 5.29
C ALA A 21 0.94 -10.43 4.50
N ALA A 22 -0.01 -9.57 4.17
CA ALA A 22 0.22 -8.38 3.38
C ALA A 22 -0.49 -7.20 4.03
N GLY A 23 0.20 -6.07 4.11
CA GLY A 23 -0.32 -4.81 4.58
C GLY A 23 0.00 -3.70 3.60
N VAL A 24 -0.75 -2.60 3.68
CA VAL A 24 -0.60 -1.51 2.72
C VAL A 24 -0.74 -0.14 3.38
N ALA A 25 0.14 0.79 3.00
CA ALA A 25 -0.03 2.21 3.26
C ALA A 25 -0.61 2.87 2.01
N ILE A 26 -1.87 3.33 2.11
CA ILE A 26 -2.63 3.88 0.99
C ILE A 26 -2.56 5.41 1.05
N PHE A 27 -1.97 6.04 0.04
CA PHE A 27 -1.82 7.48 -0.05
C PHE A 27 -2.80 8.10 -1.05
N HIS A 28 -3.34 9.27 -0.71
CA HIS A 28 -3.93 10.16 -1.70
C HIS A 28 -2.88 11.21 -2.08
N LEU A 29 -2.24 10.99 -3.23
CA LEU A 29 -1.05 11.72 -3.68
C LEU A 29 -1.29 13.22 -3.86
N ALA A 30 -2.49 13.63 -4.26
CA ALA A 30 -2.81 15.03 -4.51
C ALA A 30 -2.91 15.89 -3.26
N THR A 31 -3.15 15.28 -2.09
CA THR A 31 -3.36 16.01 -0.82
C THR A 31 -2.38 15.63 0.29
N ASP A 32 -1.39 14.78 0.00
CA ASP A 32 -0.47 14.22 0.99
C ASP A 32 -1.21 13.66 2.23
N ARG A 33 -2.24 12.86 1.97
CA ARG A 33 -3.02 12.16 3.01
C ARG A 33 -2.77 10.66 2.92
N VAL A 34 -2.92 9.98 4.05
CA VAL A 34 -2.77 8.53 4.18
C VAL A 34 -3.98 7.94 4.89
N VAL A 35 -4.41 6.76 4.47
CA VAL A 35 -5.49 6.02 5.11
C VAL A 35 -4.99 5.44 6.43
N LEU A 36 -5.74 5.69 7.50
CA LEU A 36 -5.56 5.02 8.80
C LEU A 36 -6.84 4.30 9.20
N CYS A 37 -6.68 3.09 9.71
CA CYS A 37 -7.71 2.36 10.42
C CYS A 37 -7.60 2.58 11.92
N TYR A 38 -8.72 2.55 12.61
CA TYR A 38 -8.85 2.67 14.05
C TYR A 38 -9.69 1.53 14.59
N HIS A 39 -9.11 0.75 15.49
CA HIS A 39 -9.87 -0.30 16.16
C HIS A 39 -10.69 0.33 17.29
N THR A 40 -12.00 0.42 17.11
CA THR A 40 -12.90 1.10 18.05
C THR A 40 -13.06 0.37 19.38
N ARG A 41 -12.85 -0.95 19.45
CA ARG A 41 -12.86 -1.73 20.70
C ARG A 41 -11.55 -1.59 21.45
N ASP A 42 -10.43 -1.86 20.78
CA ASP A 42 -9.10 -1.96 21.39
C ASP A 42 -8.34 -0.62 21.39
N LYS A 43 -8.94 0.41 20.79
CA LYS A 43 -8.57 1.83 20.86
C LYS A 43 -7.16 2.16 20.34
N TYR A 44 -6.75 1.54 19.23
CA TYR A 44 -5.47 1.84 18.57
C TYR A 44 -5.61 2.11 17.07
N TYR A 45 -4.67 2.90 16.53
CA TYR A 45 -4.56 3.17 15.10
C TYR A 45 -3.59 2.21 14.43
N PHE A 46 -3.87 1.83 13.18
CA PHE A 46 -3.04 0.92 12.39
C PHE A 46 -3.21 1.17 10.89
N LEU A 47 -2.33 0.57 10.09
CA LEU A 47 -2.45 0.48 8.65
C LEU A 47 -3.15 -0.83 8.26
N PRO A 48 -4.01 -0.84 7.22
CA PRO A 48 -4.75 -2.04 6.86
C PRO A 48 -3.81 -3.18 6.44
N LYS A 49 -4.10 -4.38 6.93
CA LYS A 49 -3.28 -5.59 6.75
C LYS A 49 -4.00 -6.86 7.20
N GLY A 50 -3.92 -7.90 6.37
CA GLY A 50 -4.46 -9.21 6.73
C GLY A 50 -3.71 -10.36 6.09
N ARG A 51 -4.35 -11.53 6.05
CA ARG A 51 -3.71 -12.80 5.66
C ARG A 51 -3.80 -12.98 4.15
N ARG A 52 -2.71 -13.41 3.55
CA ARG A 52 -2.74 -13.80 2.14
C ARG A 52 -3.57 -15.08 1.96
N ASN A 53 -4.47 -15.08 0.99
CA ASN A 53 -5.24 -16.26 0.63
C ASN A 53 -4.36 -17.33 -0.04
N ALA A 54 -4.80 -18.59 0.00
CA ALA A 54 -4.12 -19.66 -0.72
C ALA A 54 -4.09 -19.38 -2.23
N ASN A 55 -2.92 -19.51 -2.85
CA ASN A 55 -2.66 -19.22 -4.26
C ASN A 55 -2.82 -17.73 -4.68
N GLU A 56 -2.93 -16.81 -3.72
CA GLU A 56 -2.97 -15.37 -3.98
C GLU A 56 -1.54 -14.79 -4.10
N ASP A 57 -1.37 -13.81 -4.98
CA ASP A 57 -0.17 -12.99 -5.04
C ASP A 57 -0.11 -12.06 -3.82
N THR A 58 1.07 -11.87 -3.23
CA THR A 58 1.20 -11.09 -1.99
C THR A 58 0.91 -9.59 -2.22
N GLY A 59 1.20 -9.05 -3.40
CA GLY A 59 0.85 -7.68 -3.76
C GLY A 59 -0.67 -7.51 -3.93
N GLN A 60 -1.32 -8.47 -4.62
CA GLN A 60 -2.78 -8.48 -4.74
C GLN A 60 -3.47 -8.61 -3.37
N ALA A 61 -2.90 -9.41 -2.47
CA ALA A 61 -3.37 -9.52 -1.09
C ALA A 61 -3.31 -8.18 -0.37
N ALA A 62 -2.21 -7.42 -0.50
CA ALA A 62 -2.11 -6.08 0.08
C ALA A 62 -3.23 -5.15 -0.42
N GLU A 63 -3.53 -5.18 -1.72
CA GLU A 63 -4.62 -4.35 -2.28
C GLU A 63 -5.99 -4.77 -1.75
N ARG A 64 -6.26 -6.09 -1.70
CA ARG A 64 -7.50 -6.66 -1.16
C ARG A 64 -7.70 -6.29 0.30
N GLU A 65 -6.72 -6.61 1.15
CA GLU A 65 -6.75 -6.31 2.59
C GLU A 65 -6.88 -4.80 2.83
N GLY A 66 -6.20 -4.00 2.02
CA GLY A 66 -6.35 -2.55 1.99
C GLY A 66 -7.79 -2.11 1.78
N PHE A 67 -8.50 -2.72 0.83
CA PHE A 67 -9.89 -2.40 0.56
C PHE A 67 -10.86 -2.98 1.60
N GLU A 68 -10.68 -4.22 2.03
CA GLU A 68 -11.56 -4.91 2.98
C GLU A 68 -11.57 -4.18 4.33
N GLU A 69 -10.40 -3.93 4.93
CA GLU A 69 -10.30 -3.31 6.26
C GLU A 69 -10.54 -1.79 6.25
N SER A 70 -10.22 -1.09 5.15
CA SER A 70 -10.29 0.38 5.11
C SER A 70 -11.44 0.94 4.28
N GLY A 71 -12.03 0.17 3.39
CA GLY A 71 -13.05 0.64 2.44
C GLY A 71 -12.51 1.56 1.35
N TYR A 72 -11.22 1.87 1.30
CA TYR A 72 -10.62 2.68 0.24
C TYR A 72 -10.05 1.79 -0.86
N ARG A 73 -10.57 1.96 -2.08
CA ARG A 73 -10.03 1.26 -3.24
C ARG A 73 -8.64 1.80 -3.57
N ASN A 74 -7.70 0.89 -3.68
CA ASN A 74 -6.28 1.21 -3.77
C ASN A 74 -5.59 0.31 -4.79
N ARG A 75 -4.48 0.82 -5.35
CA ARG A 75 -3.59 0.05 -6.23
C ARG A 75 -2.15 0.29 -5.84
N LEU A 76 -1.30 -0.72 -5.99
CA LEU A 76 0.12 -0.60 -5.69
C LEU A 76 0.76 0.54 -6.49
N LEU A 77 1.60 1.31 -5.81
CA LEU A 77 2.31 2.45 -6.37
C LEU A 77 3.74 2.02 -6.72
N PRO A 78 4.13 1.99 -8.01
CA PRO A 78 5.50 1.71 -8.40
C PRO A 78 6.44 2.78 -7.84
N LEU A 79 7.51 2.37 -7.17
CA LEU A 79 8.47 3.26 -6.54
C LEU A 79 9.90 2.81 -6.85
N PRO A 80 10.89 3.72 -6.80
CA PRO A 80 12.30 3.41 -7.00
C PRO A 80 12.89 2.72 -5.77
N LEU A 81 12.36 1.54 -5.44
CA LEU A 81 12.75 0.79 -4.25
C LEU A 81 14.10 0.12 -4.45
N ILE A 82 14.92 0.13 -3.40
CA ILE A 82 16.15 -0.67 -3.39
C ILE A 82 15.78 -2.07 -2.93
N HIS A 83 15.78 -3.03 -3.87
CA HIS A 83 15.34 -4.40 -3.62
C HIS A 83 16.34 -5.43 -4.16
N ARG A 84 16.27 -6.67 -3.64
CA ARG A 84 17.26 -7.74 -3.90
C ARG A 84 16.75 -8.82 -4.86
N GLN A 85 15.49 -8.75 -5.28
CA GLN A 85 14.87 -9.67 -6.22
C GLN A 85 15.51 -9.49 -7.61
N PRO A 86 15.72 -10.59 -8.35
CA PRO A 86 16.23 -10.49 -9.71
C PRO A 86 15.26 -9.71 -10.60
N ASP A 87 15.81 -9.03 -11.60
CA ASP A 87 14.99 -8.42 -12.64
C ASP A 87 14.31 -9.51 -13.48
N GLY A 88 13.14 -9.20 -14.03
CA GLY A 88 12.44 -10.08 -14.95
C GLY A 88 13.12 -10.14 -16.32
N ASP A 89 12.67 -11.05 -17.18
CA ASP A 89 13.20 -11.23 -18.54
C ASP A 89 13.14 -9.97 -19.42
N GLN A 90 12.26 -9.03 -19.05
CA GLN A 90 12.06 -7.74 -19.72
C GLN A 90 13.14 -6.71 -19.38
N GLY A 91 14.04 -7.03 -18.44
CA GLY A 91 15.08 -6.14 -17.97
C GLY A 91 14.71 -5.39 -16.69
N HIS A 92 15.61 -4.50 -16.28
CA HIS A 92 15.45 -3.70 -15.08
C HIS A 92 14.33 -2.66 -15.23
N GLU A 93 13.48 -2.54 -14.21
CA GLU A 93 12.48 -1.48 -14.10
C GLU A 93 12.89 -0.51 -12.98
N ASP A 94 12.96 0.79 -13.30
CA ASP A 94 13.32 1.83 -12.32
C ASP A 94 12.26 1.99 -11.21
N PHE A 95 11.01 1.63 -11.50
CA PHE A 95 9.89 1.72 -10.56
C PHE A 95 9.20 0.36 -10.40
N VAL A 96 9.26 -0.19 -9.20
CA VAL A 96 8.77 -1.53 -8.87
C VAL A 96 7.74 -1.48 -7.75
N THR A 97 6.93 -2.53 -7.62
CA THR A 97 5.88 -2.68 -6.59
C THR A 97 6.24 -3.73 -5.53
N GLU A 98 7.54 -3.86 -5.22
CA GLU A 98 8.02 -4.77 -4.16
C GLU A 98 7.61 -4.29 -2.76
N PRO A 99 7.63 -5.16 -1.74
CA PRO A 99 7.45 -4.74 -0.36
C PRO A 99 8.47 -3.68 0.06
N LEU A 100 8.00 -2.56 0.63
CA LEU A 100 8.86 -1.54 1.21
C LEU A 100 9.47 -1.99 2.54
N TRP A 101 8.68 -2.70 3.34
CA TRP A 101 9.04 -3.12 4.68
C TRP A 101 8.57 -4.55 4.93
N THR A 102 9.29 -5.31 5.75
CA THR A 102 8.88 -6.66 6.14
C THR A 102 9.07 -6.85 7.64
N GLN A 103 8.10 -7.49 8.29
CA GLN A 103 8.15 -7.79 9.72
C GLN A 103 7.99 -9.30 9.96
N LEU A 104 8.74 -9.81 10.92
CA LEU A 104 8.53 -11.10 11.54
C LEU A 104 7.89 -10.86 12.92
N LEU A 105 6.63 -11.26 13.09
CA LEU A 105 5.87 -11.09 14.34
C LEU A 105 5.43 -12.43 14.93
N PRO A 106 5.62 -12.69 16.23
CA PRO A 106 5.02 -13.87 16.87
C PRO A 106 3.50 -13.65 17.03
N VAL A 107 2.69 -14.58 16.54
CA VAL A 107 1.22 -14.54 16.72
C VAL A 107 0.79 -15.38 17.91
N SER A 108 1.44 -16.53 18.09
CA SER A 108 1.18 -17.47 19.17
C SER A 108 2.49 -18.15 19.57
N CYS A 109 2.44 -19.07 20.54
CA CYS A 109 3.59 -19.89 20.89
C CYS A 109 4.06 -20.83 19.77
N ARG A 110 3.28 -21.00 18.69
CA ARG A 110 3.58 -21.90 17.57
C ARG A 110 3.52 -21.26 16.20
N THR A 111 3.09 -20.00 16.09
CA THR A 111 2.81 -19.39 14.79
C THR A 111 3.60 -18.10 14.63
N GLN A 112 4.36 -18.04 13.54
CA GLN A 112 5.10 -16.89 13.07
C GLN A 112 4.31 -16.18 11.97
N TYR A 113 4.24 -14.86 12.02
CA TYR A 113 3.73 -14.00 10.96
C TYR A 113 4.90 -13.43 10.16
N LEU A 114 4.85 -13.56 8.85
CA LEU A 114 5.69 -12.82 7.89
C LEU A 114 4.80 -11.80 7.18
N LEU A 115 4.96 -10.53 7.54
CA LEU A 115 4.13 -9.44 7.04
C LEU A 115 4.92 -8.55 6.09
N HIS A 116 4.50 -8.52 4.84
CA HIS A 116 5.02 -7.61 3.83
C HIS A 116 4.17 -6.35 3.76
N TRP A 117 4.81 -5.19 3.81
CA TRP A 117 4.16 -3.89 3.71
C TRP A 117 4.44 -3.27 2.35
N TYR A 118 3.36 -2.96 1.63
CA TYR A 118 3.37 -2.33 0.32
C TYR A 118 2.90 -0.89 0.40
N ILE A 119 3.24 -0.12 -0.64
CA ILE A 119 2.78 1.25 -0.80
C ILE A 119 1.78 1.29 -1.95
N ALA A 120 0.64 1.94 -1.71
CA ALA A 120 -0.42 2.08 -2.68
C ALA A 120 -0.89 3.53 -2.75
N GLU A 121 -1.60 3.84 -3.82
CA GLU A 121 -2.41 5.04 -3.92
C GLU A 121 -3.90 4.72 -3.88
N THR A 122 -4.72 5.69 -3.49
CA THR A 122 -6.14 5.66 -3.82
C THR A 122 -6.31 5.74 -5.34
N VAL A 123 -7.27 4.99 -5.87
CA VAL A 123 -7.54 4.98 -7.32
C VAL A 123 -8.13 6.30 -7.80
N PRO A 124 -7.91 6.69 -9.08
CA PRO A 124 -8.54 7.88 -9.65
C PRO A 124 -10.07 7.70 -9.75
N LYS A 125 -10.79 8.84 -9.79
CA LYS A 125 -12.25 8.88 -9.90
C LYS A 125 -12.81 8.02 -11.04
N SER A 126 -12.14 8.03 -12.20
CA SER A 126 -12.56 7.25 -13.37
C SER A 126 -12.60 5.74 -13.10
N VAL A 127 -11.61 5.22 -12.37
CA VAL A 127 -11.55 3.81 -11.95
C VAL A 127 -12.61 3.54 -10.88
N GLU A 128 -12.79 4.44 -9.92
CA GLU A 128 -13.83 4.31 -8.90
C GLU A 128 -15.23 4.21 -9.53
N GLU A 129 -15.53 5.06 -10.52
CA GLU A 129 -16.81 5.03 -11.25
C GLU A 129 -16.98 3.78 -12.14
N GLU A 130 -15.89 3.27 -12.74
CA GLU A 130 -15.92 2.01 -13.49
C GLU A 130 -16.35 0.85 -12.58
N TYR A 131 -15.77 0.77 -11.39
CA TYR A 131 -16.12 -0.20 -10.38
C TYR A 131 -17.57 0.01 -9.91
N GLY A 132 -17.96 1.25 -9.62
CA GLY A 132 -19.34 1.58 -9.24
C GLY A 132 -20.39 1.12 -10.28
N ARG A 133 -20.09 1.23 -11.59
CA ARG A 133 -20.94 0.67 -12.65
C ARG A 133 -20.95 -0.85 -12.65
N MET A 134 -19.78 -1.49 -12.50
CA MET A 134 -19.64 -2.95 -12.51
C MET A 134 -20.44 -3.65 -11.40
N TYR A 135 -20.50 -3.06 -10.20
CA TYR A 135 -21.18 -3.64 -9.04
C TYR A 135 -22.65 -3.20 -8.91
N ARG A 136 -23.10 -2.14 -9.61
CA ARG A 136 -24.51 -1.71 -9.60
C ARG A 136 -25.43 -2.69 -10.35
N ASP A 137 -24.90 -3.38 -11.35
CA ASP A 137 -25.68 -4.25 -12.26
C ASP A 137 -25.69 -5.73 -11.84
N LYS A 138 -25.13 -6.09 -10.67
CA LYS A 138 -25.06 -7.48 -10.18
C LYS A 138 -25.38 -7.57 -8.69
N GLU A 139 -26.53 -8.15 -8.35
CA GLU A 139 -26.96 -8.46 -6.97
C GLU A 139 -26.06 -9.50 -6.27
N ASP A 140 -25.27 -10.25 -7.03
CA ASP A 140 -24.30 -11.20 -6.49
C ASP A 140 -22.94 -10.51 -6.28
N LEU A 141 -22.64 -10.13 -5.03
CA LEU A 141 -21.32 -9.65 -4.60
C LEU A 141 -20.24 -10.70 -4.93
N LYS A 142 -19.62 -10.52 -6.10
CA LYS A 142 -18.44 -11.29 -6.53
C LYS A 142 -17.20 -10.86 -5.75
N PRO A 143 -16.23 -11.78 -5.55
CA PRO A 143 -15.01 -11.54 -4.78
C PRO A 143 -14.31 -10.24 -5.18
N TYR A 144 -13.55 -9.67 -4.25
CA TYR A 144 -12.70 -8.50 -4.51
C TYR A 144 -11.99 -8.64 -5.86
N LYS A 145 -12.12 -7.62 -6.71
CA LYS A 145 -11.39 -7.53 -7.97
C LYS A 145 -10.32 -6.45 -7.83
N PRO A 146 -9.05 -6.77 -8.08
CA PRO A 146 -7.98 -5.77 -8.03
C PRO A 146 -8.20 -4.72 -9.13
N PRO A 147 -8.03 -3.42 -8.83
CA PRO A 147 -8.12 -2.36 -9.82
C PRO A 147 -7.05 -2.52 -10.91
N THR A 148 -7.19 -1.73 -11.98
CA THR A 148 -6.16 -1.66 -12.99
C THR A 148 -4.85 -1.18 -12.36
N PRO A 149 -3.71 -1.88 -12.60
CA PRO A 149 -2.42 -1.46 -12.07
C PRO A 149 -2.06 -0.04 -12.45
N PHE A 150 -1.15 0.58 -11.70
CA PHE A 150 -0.65 1.90 -12.01
C PHE A 150 -0.07 1.92 -13.45
N PRO A 151 -0.54 2.79 -14.35
CA PRO A 151 -0.14 2.79 -15.75
C PRO A 151 1.37 2.94 -15.94
N LYS A 152 1.97 2.06 -16.75
CA LYS A 152 3.40 2.17 -17.10
C LYS A 152 3.67 3.51 -17.78
N GLY A 153 4.69 4.23 -17.32
CA GLY A 153 5.11 5.53 -17.87
C GLY A 153 4.29 6.73 -17.38
N GLN A 154 3.21 6.54 -16.60
CA GLN A 154 2.53 7.65 -15.97
C GLN A 154 3.40 8.25 -14.86
N THR A 155 3.53 9.58 -14.83
CA THR A 155 4.27 10.28 -13.77
C THR A 155 3.37 10.54 -12.56
N ILE A 156 3.98 10.71 -11.37
CA ILE A 156 3.25 11.14 -10.17
C ILE A 156 2.57 12.49 -10.42
N LYS A 157 3.22 13.40 -11.15
CA LYS A 157 2.63 14.69 -11.51
C LYS A 157 1.36 14.54 -12.35
N ALA A 158 1.41 13.73 -13.41
CA ALA A 158 0.23 13.48 -14.25
C ALA A 158 -0.90 12.83 -13.44
N ARG A 159 -0.57 11.87 -12.57
CA ARG A 159 -1.53 11.23 -11.68
C ARG A 159 -2.18 12.20 -10.70
N VAL A 160 -1.41 13.13 -10.12
CA VAL A 160 -1.96 14.19 -9.24
C VAL A 160 -2.90 15.12 -10.02
N GLU A 161 -2.57 15.48 -11.27
CA GLU A 161 -3.46 16.33 -12.09
C GLU A 161 -4.82 15.66 -12.34
N GLU A 162 -4.86 14.33 -12.52
CA GLU A 162 -6.14 13.59 -12.64
C GLU A 162 -7.06 13.76 -11.43
N ASP A 163 -6.50 13.93 -10.22
CA ASP A 163 -7.30 14.21 -9.02
C ASP A 163 -7.69 15.70 -8.93
N LEU A 164 -6.94 16.62 -9.55
CA LEU A 164 -7.23 18.06 -9.54
C LEU A 164 -8.30 18.48 -10.56
N GLU A 165 -8.51 17.71 -11.62
CA GLU A 165 -9.38 18.04 -12.74
C GLU A 165 -10.87 17.67 -12.53
N VAL A 166 -11.39 17.69 -11.29
CA VAL A 166 -12.85 17.65 -11.10
C VAL A 166 -13.39 19.05 -11.35
N ILE A 167 -13.77 19.30 -12.62
CA ILE A 167 -14.39 20.56 -13.06
C ILE A 167 -15.84 20.57 -12.58
N ASN A 168 -16.16 21.50 -11.69
CA ASN A 168 -17.55 21.82 -11.39
C ASN A 168 -18.18 22.53 -12.59
N GLY A 169 -19.51 22.49 -12.70
CA GLY A 169 -20.23 23.15 -13.80
C GLY A 169 -19.98 24.67 -13.94
N ASP A 170 -19.32 25.29 -12.96
CA ASP A 170 -18.91 26.70 -12.92
C ASP A 170 -17.45 26.95 -13.36
N GLY A 171 -16.70 25.90 -13.72
CA GLY A 171 -15.29 25.99 -14.11
C GLY A 171 -14.29 26.00 -12.96
N SER A 172 -14.73 25.88 -11.70
CA SER A 172 -13.82 25.70 -10.56
C SER A 172 -13.20 24.31 -10.54
N ARG A 173 -11.90 24.24 -10.19
CA ARG A 173 -11.17 22.99 -10.00
C ARG A 173 -11.36 22.52 -8.56
N GLN A 174 -11.88 21.31 -8.38
CA GLN A 174 -11.96 20.65 -7.09
C GLN A 174 -11.04 19.42 -7.08
N ILE A 175 -10.37 19.21 -5.95
CA ILE A 175 -9.60 17.99 -5.74
C ILE A 175 -10.59 16.84 -5.45
N TYR A 176 -10.45 15.74 -6.17
CA TYR A 176 -11.19 14.52 -5.93
C TYR A 176 -11.00 14.03 -4.50
N GLU A 177 -12.12 13.67 -3.85
CA GLU A 177 -12.11 13.02 -2.55
C GLU A 177 -12.34 11.52 -2.74
N PRO A 178 -11.36 10.66 -2.43
CA PRO A 178 -11.52 9.22 -2.56
C PRO A 178 -12.72 8.68 -1.78
N VAL A 179 -13.49 7.79 -2.40
CA VAL A 179 -14.68 7.19 -1.79
C VAL A 179 -14.27 6.16 -0.75
N ARG A 180 -14.85 6.26 0.45
CA ARG A 180 -14.82 5.21 1.47
C ARG A 180 -16.08 4.36 1.35
N HIS A 181 -15.90 3.08 1.05
CA HIS A 181 -16.98 2.09 1.03
C HIS A 181 -17.23 1.55 2.44
N VAL A 182 -18.50 1.35 2.78
CA VAL A 182 -18.92 0.79 4.07
C VAL A 182 -19.28 -0.67 3.88
N GLY A 183 -19.02 -1.52 4.89
CA GLY A 183 -19.37 -2.94 4.84
C GLY A 183 -18.47 -3.75 3.91
N THR A 184 -17.23 -3.30 3.69
CA THR A 184 -16.20 -4.03 2.95
C THR A 184 -15.52 -5.10 3.80
N GLY A 185 -15.72 -5.04 5.12
CA GLY A 185 -15.09 -5.98 6.03
C GLY A 185 -15.65 -7.39 5.91
N VAL A 186 -14.77 -8.37 6.05
CA VAL A 186 -15.05 -9.79 5.81
C VAL A 186 -15.30 -10.59 7.09
N ASP A 187 -14.92 -10.07 8.26
CA ASP A 187 -15.11 -10.75 9.54
C ASP A 187 -15.77 -9.89 10.64
N GLU A 188 -16.11 -10.55 11.76
CA GLU A 188 -16.76 -9.90 12.91
C GLU A 188 -15.85 -8.90 13.63
N GLU A 189 -14.53 -9.03 13.50
CA GLU A 189 -13.57 -8.12 14.12
C GLU A 189 -13.49 -6.80 13.34
N GLU A 190 -13.55 -6.88 12.01
CA GLU A 190 -13.56 -5.73 11.11
C GLU A 190 -14.79 -4.84 11.28
N ALA A 191 -15.88 -5.35 11.87
CA ALA A 191 -17.03 -4.54 12.28
C ALA A 191 -16.66 -3.43 13.28
N PHE A 192 -15.53 -3.57 13.98
CA PHE A 192 -15.02 -2.58 14.92
C PHE A 192 -14.00 -1.62 14.30
N TYR A 193 -13.77 -1.66 12.99
CA TYR A 193 -12.78 -0.81 12.33
C TYR A 193 -13.42 0.45 11.74
N GLU A 194 -12.85 1.59 12.10
CA GLU A 194 -13.16 2.87 11.47
C GLU A 194 -11.94 3.36 10.70
N SER A 195 -12.13 3.67 9.41
CA SER A 195 -11.06 4.16 8.56
C SER A 195 -11.29 5.62 8.17
N SER A 196 -10.20 6.35 8.00
CA SER A 196 -10.23 7.73 7.55
C SER A 196 -8.96 8.08 6.78
N LEU A 197 -9.12 8.89 5.75
CA LEU A 197 -8.02 9.51 5.01
C LEU A 197 -7.57 10.78 5.75
N VAL A 198 -6.39 10.75 6.36
CA VAL A 198 -5.90 11.84 7.23
C VAL A 198 -4.60 12.47 6.70
N PRO A 199 -4.33 13.75 6.99
CA PRO A 199 -3.03 14.34 6.71
C PRO A 199 -1.89 13.56 7.37
N VAL A 200 -0.73 13.47 6.72
CA VAL A 200 0.46 12.78 7.29
C VAL A 200 0.81 13.30 8.68
N GLU A 201 0.69 14.60 8.92
CA GLU A 201 0.94 15.20 10.25
C GLU A 201 0.00 14.64 11.33
N GLU A 202 -1.26 14.42 10.99
CA GLU A 202 -2.21 13.78 11.90
C GLU A 202 -1.89 12.29 12.09
N ALA A 203 -1.47 11.60 11.04
CA ALA A 203 -1.01 10.22 11.16
C ALA A 203 0.18 10.11 12.11
N ARG A 204 1.15 11.04 12.04
CA ARG A 204 2.29 11.10 12.97
C ARG A 204 1.86 11.28 14.42
N ARG A 205 0.84 12.12 14.68
CA ARG A 205 0.28 12.28 16.03
C ARG A 205 -0.40 11.01 16.53
N ARG A 206 -1.21 10.36 15.69
CA ARG A 206 -2.03 9.19 16.06
C ARG A 206 -1.22 7.90 16.22
N LEU A 207 -0.26 7.66 15.34
CA LEU A 207 0.57 6.45 15.34
C LEU A 207 1.81 6.59 16.23
N GLY A 208 2.24 7.80 16.54
CA GLY A 208 3.40 8.07 17.38
C GLY A 208 4.67 7.37 16.88
N LYS A 209 5.44 6.81 17.80
CA LYS A 209 6.65 6.02 17.50
C LYS A 209 6.28 4.55 17.31
N SER A 210 5.75 4.21 16.15
CA SER A 210 5.37 2.84 15.79
C SER A 210 5.93 2.45 14.43
N SER A 211 6.04 1.15 14.16
CA SER A 211 6.48 0.64 12.86
C SER A 211 5.57 1.10 11.72
N ALA A 212 4.27 1.27 11.99
CA ALA A 212 3.32 1.82 11.02
C ALA A 212 3.72 3.24 10.58
N MET A 213 4.17 4.08 11.51
CA MET A 213 4.68 5.40 11.17
C MET A 213 6.02 5.33 10.43
N ASP A 214 6.94 4.44 10.83
CA ASP A 214 8.21 4.24 10.12
C ASP A 214 7.99 3.86 8.65
N ILE A 215 6.98 3.01 8.37
CA ILE A 215 6.56 2.63 7.03
C ILE A 215 6.05 3.86 6.25
N ILE A 216 5.20 4.69 6.85
CA ILE A 216 4.68 5.91 6.21
C ILE A 216 5.82 6.89 5.89
N GLU A 217 6.73 7.14 6.82
CA GLU A 217 7.85 8.06 6.59
C GLU A 217 8.76 7.55 5.48
N LYS A 218 9.08 6.25 5.48
CA LYS A 218 9.88 5.64 4.42
C LYS A 218 9.16 5.68 3.06
N ALA A 219 7.84 5.50 3.03
CA ALA A 219 7.04 5.60 1.81
C ALA A 219 7.11 7.01 1.23
N ILE A 220 6.96 8.04 2.07
CA ILE A 220 7.04 9.45 1.66
C ILE A 220 8.41 9.74 1.07
N GLU A 221 9.51 9.27 1.67
CA GLU A 221 10.85 9.41 1.10
C GLU A 221 10.91 8.88 -0.34
N TYR A 222 10.41 7.66 -0.59
CA TYR A 222 10.43 7.07 -1.93
C TYR A 222 9.45 7.73 -2.91
N ILE A 223 8.29 8.21 -2.45
CA ILE A 223 7.37 8.99 -3.29
C ILE A 223 8.02 10.30 -3.74
N GLN A 224 8.70 11.01 -2.82
CA GLN A 224 9.43 12.23 -3.14
C GLN A 224 10.64 11.93 -4.04
N TYR A 225 11.33 10.82 -3.80
CA TYR A 225 12.45 10.40 -4.64
C TYR A 225 11.99 10.10 -6.08
N ARG A 226 10.87 9.40 -6.25
CA ARG A 226 10.25 9.19 -7.56
C ARG A 226 9.93 10.52 -8.25
N LYS A 227 9.32 11.47 -7.55
CA LYS A 227 9.04 12.81 -8.09
C LYS A 227 10.32 13.50 -8.56
N GLN A 228 11.42 13.40 -7.81
CA GLN A 228 12.71 13.98 -8.17
C GLN A 228 13.33 13.33 -9.41
N MET A 229 13.26 11.99 -9.52
CA MET A 229 13.69 11.24 -10.70
C MET A 229 12.89 11.61 -11.94
N GLU A 230 11.56 11.68 -11.84
CA GLU A 230 10.68 12.10 -12.93
C GLU A 230 10.94 13.55 -13.39
N LEU A 231 11.45 14.41 -12.50
CA LEU A 231 11.89 15.77 -12.82
C LEU A 231 13.34 15.84 -13.38
N GLY A 232 14.06 14.72 -13.44
CA GLY A 232 15.47 14.69 -13.84
C GLY A 232 16.42 15.33 -12.82
N THR A 233 16.00 15.42 -11.55
CA THR A 233 16.76 16.04 -10.46
C THR A 233 17.42 15.02 -9.52
N ALA A 234 17.16 13.73 -9.72
CA ALA A 234 17.79 12.62 -9.01
C ALA A 234 18.00 11.44 -9.97
N ASP A 235 19.07 10.69 -9.76
CA ASP A 235 19.36 9.46 -10.50
C ASP A 235 18.66 8.25 -9.87
N PRO A 236 18.48 7.14 -10.61
CA PRO A 236 18.02 5.88 -10.02
C PRO A 236 18.91 5.46 -8.84
N PRO A 237 18.32 4.89 -7.77
CA PRO A 237 19.12 4.48 -6.63
C PRO A 237 20.00 3.31 -7.03
N THR A 238 21.29 3.39 -6.72
CA THR A 238 22.23 2.31 -7.02
C THR A 238 21.88 1.09 -6.20
N ARG A 239 21.51 -0.02 -6.86
CA ARG A 239 21.48 -1.34 -6.22
C ARG A 239 22.94 -1.68 -5.88
N ASP A 240 23.24 -2.01 -4.63
CA ASP A 240 24.58 -2.47 -4.25
C ASP A 240 25.00 -3.57 -5.23
N ALA A 241 25.99 -3.27 -6.07
CA ALA A 241 26.44 -4.10 -7.19
C ALA A 241 27.24 -5.33 -6.75
N ASN A 242 26.87 -5.95 -5.62
CA ASN A 242 27.52 -7.14 -5.12
C ASN A 242 26.57 -8.36 -5.22
N PRO A 243 26.45 -8.96 -6.42
CA PRO A 243 25.72 -10.22 -6.61
C PRO A 243 26.46 -11.44 -6.04
N GLY A 244 27.64 -11.25 -5.43
CA GLY A 244 28.49 -12.32 -4.93
C GLY A 244 28.05 -12.87 -3.57
N TYR A 245 26.91 -13.55 -3.50
CA TYR A 245 26.59 -14.47 -2.41
C TYR A 245 25.68 -15.60 -2.93
N TRP A 246 26.28 -16.49 -3.72
CA TRP A 246 25.76 -17.83 -4.02
C TRP A 246 26.82 -18.90 -3.72
N GLU A 247 27.55 -18.75 -2.61
CA GLU A 247 28.36 -19.83 -2.01
C GLU A 247 27.84 -20.15 -0.61
#